data_AF-R7TRY1-F1
#
_entry.id   AF-R7TRY1-F1
#
_cell.length_a   1.000
_cell.length_b   1.000
_cell.length_c   1.000
_cell.angle_alpha   90.00
_cell.angle_beta   90.00
_cell.angle_gamma   90.00
#
_symmetry.space_group_name_H-M   'P 1'
#
loop_
_entity.id
_entity.type
_entity.pdbx_description
1 polymer ?
#
loop_
_entity_poly.entity_id
_entity_poly.type
_entity_poly.pdbx_seq_one_letter_code
_entity_poly.pdbx_strand_id
1 'polypeptide(L)'
;MKLDYRRIIICLSSALACCYTILYVFQWEAYTFEIARSDDTLPQIKGETIAHPCNSTETYNALVDSLPTFENEPKIQYFENNGGVYAAYLDNRIAIKRAVRILAILKNHTTAFCHVFGWSEDGTLDIHMSEAEMQEIDVLHVHKTIYSYLIGCRIPEDFPTPHRVVLSDRQCGHPIASLPVFNQYTDAPKYNFTVCLHQPLFRMTLDDVPRILEWISVNLAFGAEHFVMYTLPSTDMIRKYLQPLQEIGLLDIHLFDIELRETEDSHGQKCVINDCVYRYMYSSNRIILTDVDEFITPHSHDNWTGLLSNSPCADKSAAFFRNSFFPTQLVGESPKSDLQITVLQKTQKETEFYKCHARSKLMVNPRDIYICTVHQVLRLVGDARPRDECCMPVEMGYLQHYRPVRISNESAPLTTDKRMWHFEPRIISSLKFVYSTLNRTLPHA
;
A
#
# COMPACT_ATOMS: atom_id res chain seq x y z
N MET A 1 -27.75 56.77 53.26
CA MET A 1 -27.15 56.18 52.05
C MET A 1 -25.81 55.57 52.41
N LYS A 2 -25.77 54.27 52.70
CA LYS A 2 -24.54 53.49 52.86
C LYS A 2 -24.52 52.50 51.70
N LEU A 3 -23.55 52.63 50.80
CA LEU A 3 -23.36 51.71 49.68
C LEU A 3 -22.93 50.34 50.22
N ASP A 4 -23.58 49.29 49.72
CA ASP A 4 -23.34 47.90 50.08
C ASP A 4 -22.15 47.34 49.29
N TYR A 5 -21.01 47.19 49.97
CA TYR A 5 -19.74 46.70 49.42
C TYR A 5 -19.72 45.21 49.08
N ARG A 6 -20.81 44.45 49.33
CA ARG A 6 -20.83 42.99 49.09
C ARG A 6 -21.07 42.56 47.64
N ARG A 7 -21.54 43.45 46.77
CA ARG A 7 -21.70 43.13 45.32
C ARG A 7 -20.45 43.40 44.47
N ILE A 8 -19.48 44.18 44.96
CA ILE A 8 -18.24 44.49 44.22
C ILE A 8 -17.20 43.36 44.36
N ILE A 9 -17.22 42.61 45.46
CA ILE A 9 -16.26 41.52 45.70
C ILE A 9 -16.55 40.26 44.84
N ILE A 10 -17.81 40.03 44.45
CA ILE A 10 -18.18 38.86 43.62
C ILE A 10 -17.90 39.11 42.12
N CYS A 11 -17.89 40.38 41.68
CA CYS A 11 -17.47 40.72 40.30
C CYS A 11 -15.94 40.77 40.14
N LEU A 12 -15.17 41.00 41.20
CA LEU A 12 -13.70 41.02 41.14
C LEU A 12 -13.06 39.64 41.22
N SER A 13 -13.72 38.64 41.82
CA SER A 13 -13.25 37.25 41.82
C SER A 13 -13.50 36.52 40.50
N SER A 14 -14.46 36.97 39.69
CA SER A 14 -14.76 36.42 38.36
C SER A 14 -13.86 37.01 37.25
N ALA A 15 -13.35 38.23 37.41
CA ALA A 15 -12.39 38.84 36.47
C ALA A 15 -10.95 38.32 36.64
N LEU A 16 -10.54 37.97 37.87
CA LEU A 16 -9.21 37.41 38.14
C LEU A 16 -9.07 35.92 37.75
N ALA A 17 -10.17 35.16 37.74
CA ALA A 17 -10.18 33.78 37.24
C ALA A 17 -10.10 33.70 35.71
N CYS A 18 -10.66 34.67 34.97
CA CYS A 18 -10.53 34.73 33.51
C CYS A 18 -9.13 35.16 33.04
N CYS A 19 -8.41 35.99 33.80
CA CYS A 19 -7.04 36.38 33.43
C CYS A 19 -6.01 35.26 33.63
N TYR A 20 -6.26 34.29 34.52
CA TYR A 20 -5.36 33.15 34.73
C TYR A 20 -5.55 32.04 33.69
N THR A 21 -6.76 31.87 33.13
CA THR A 21 -6.99 30.93 32.01
C THR A 21 -6.50 31.49 30.68
N ILE A 22 -6.55 32.80 30.46
CA ILE A 22 -6.04 33.41 29.22
C ILE A 22 -4.50 33.36 29.17
N LEU A 23 -3.80 33.49 30.31
CA LEU A 23 -2.33 33.35 30.35
C LEU A 23 -1.84 31.91 30.23
N TYR A 24 -2.66 30.89 30.55
CA TYR A 24 -2.33 29.49 30.28
C TYR A 24 -2.68 29.06 28.83
N VAL A 25 -3.66 29.70 28.20
CA VAL A 25 -4.00 29.47 26.79
C VAL A 25 -2.95 30.09 25.86
N PHE A 26 -2.38 31.26 26.21
CA PHE A 26 -1.28 31.86 25.42
C PHE A 26 0.11 31.26 25.68
N GLN A 27 0.26 30.35 26.66
CA GLN A 27 1.49 29.58 26.86
C GLN A 27 1.43 28.16 26.25
N TRP A 28 0.30 27.81 25.60
CA TRP A 28 0.09 26.55 24.88
C TRP A 28 -0.19 26.71 23.38
N GLU A 29 -0.24 27.94 22.86
CA GLU A 29 -0.30 28.24 21.41
C GLU A 29 1.01 28.84 20.86
N ALA A 30 2.11 28.68 21.60
CA ALA A 30 3.48 28.88 21.10
C ALA A 30 4.29 27.57 21.08
N TYR A 31 3.64 26.41 21.28
CA TYR A 31 4.08 25.17 20.64
C TYR A 31 3.59 25.23 19.20
N THR A 32 4.22 26.13 18.44
CA THR A 32 4.36 25.88 17.02
C THR A 32 4.93 24.48 16.91
N PHE A 33 4.22 23.64 16.18
CA PHE A 33 4.79 22.52 15.46
C PHE A 33 6.00 23.07 14.67
N GLU A 34 7.15 23.22 15.32
CA GLU A 34 8.33 22.60 14.77
C GLU A 34 7.97 21.12 14.70
N ILE A 35 7.32 20.75 13.58
CA ILE A 35 7.66 19.49 12.94
C ILE A 35 9.16 19.47 13.09
N ALA A 36 9.67 18.52 13.86
CA ALA A 36 11.01 18.06 13.65
C ALA A 36 11.06 17.76 12.15
N ARG A 37 11.50 18.75 11.36
CA ARG A 37 12.61 18.53 10.47
C ARG A 37 13.55 17.74 11.37
N SER A 38 13.45 16.43 11.26
CA SER A 38 14.63 15.66 10.98
C SER A 38 15.45 16.58 10.10
N ASP A 39 16.36 17.33 10.73
CA ASP A 39 17.60 17.65 10.11
C ASP A 39 18.20 16.27 9.81
N ASP A 40 17.67 15.61 8.76
CA ASP A 40 18.46 14.88 7.80
C ASP A 40 19.38 15.93 7.19
N THR A 41 20.28 16.41 8.05
CA THR A 41 21.60 16.81 7.67
C THR A 41 22.16 15.54 7.06
N LEU A 42 21.89 15.38 5.75
CA LEU A 42 22.79 14.73 4.82
C LEU A 42 24.18 14.97 5.37
N PRO A 43 24.95 13.94 5.76
CA PRO A 43 26.26 14.16 6.33
C PRO A 43 27.03 15.06 5.37
N GLN A 44 27.21 16.32 5.76
CA GLN A 44 28.05 17.23 5.01
C GLN A 44 29.46 16.75 5.27
N ILE A 45 29.94 15.87 4.38
CA ILE A 45 31.34 15.54 4.25
C ILE A 45 32.03 16.88 3.96
N LYS A 46 32.66 17.45 4.98
CA LYS A 46 33.45 18.66 4.88
C LYS A 46 34.55 18.44 3.85
N GLY A 47 34.44 19.14 2.73
CA GLY A 47 35.58 19.57 1.92
C GLY A 47 36.25 18.47 1.11
N GLU A 48 35.58 17.98 0.08
CA GLU A 48 36.15 17.80 -1.27
C GLU A 48 35.02 17.38 -2.20
N THR A 49 34.71 18.21 -3.21
CA THR A 49 33.84 17.82 -4.32
C THR A 49 34.59 16.76 -5.12
N ILE A 50 34.47 15.49 -4.72
CA ILE A 50 35.08 14.37 -5.42
C ILE A 50 34.45 14.32 -6.82
N ALA A 51 35.19 14.79 -7.82
CA ALA A 51 34.67 14.97 -9.17
C ALA A 51 34.18 13.65 -9.79
N HIS A 52 34.78 12.52 -9.38
CA HIS A 52 34.52 11.17 -9.91
C HIS A 52 34.75 10.07 -8.84
N PRO A 53 33.75 9.75 -8.00
CA PRO A 53 33.86 8.74 -6.95
C PRO A 53 34.37 7.36 -7.43
N CYS A 54 34.09 6.94 -8.67
CA CYS A 54 34.59 5.68 -9.22
C CYS A 54 36.12 5.60 -9.40
N ASN A 55 36.85 6.73 -9.36
CA ASN A 55 38.28 6.74 -9.65
C ASN A 55 39.15 6.30 -8.45
N SER A 56 38.54 6.11 -7.28
CA SER A 56 39.20 5.63 -6.07
C SER A 56 38.25 4.68 -5.33
N THR A 57 38.59 3.39 -5.29
CA THR A 57 37.80 2.37 -4.59
C THR A 57 37.62 2.72 -3.11
N GLU A 58 38.64 3.26 -2.45
CA GLU A 58 38.56 3.70 -1.05
C GLU A 58 37.55 4.85 -0.87
N THR A 59 37.59 5.84 -1.76
CA THR A 59 36.69 7.00 -1.73
C THR A 59 35.26 6.59 -2.04
N TYR A 60 35.07 5.67 -2.98
CA TYR A 60 33.78 5.12 -3.33
C TYR A 60 33.15 4.35 -2.17
N ASN A 61 33.93 3.46 -1.54
CA ASN A 61 33.48 2.69 -0.38
C ASN A 61 33.13 3.61 0.80
N ALA A 62 33.96 4.61 1.09
CA ALA A 62 33.69 5.58 2.15
C ALA A 62 32.39 6.37 1.91
N LEU A 63 32.08 6.72 0.66
CA LEU A 63 30.82 7.37 0.29
C LEU A 63 29.62 6.45 0.50
N VAL A 64 29.73 5.18 0.12
CA VAL A 64 28.66 4.18 0.28
C VAL A 64 28.42 3.87 1.76
N ASP A 65 29.48 3.81 2.57
CA ASP A 65 29.41 3.58 4.01
C ASP A 65 28.85 4.78 4.77
N SER A 66 28.99 5.99 4.22
CA SER A 66 28.42 7.21 4.80
C SER A 66 26.90 7.36 4.60
N LEU A 67 26.29 6.51 3.76
CA LEU A 67 24.86 6.52 3.51
C LEU A 67 24.09 5.92 4.70
N PRO A 68 22.84 6.35 4.95
CA PRO A 68 22.09 5.95 6.14
C PRO A 68 22.12 4.44 6.37
N THR A 69 22.36 4.05 7.62
CA THR A 69 22.33 2.65 8.02
C THR A 69 20.96 2.03 7.77
N PHE A 70 20.95 0.74 7.43
CA PHE A 70 19.76 -0.04 7.16
C PHE A 70 18.71 0.08 8.28
N GLU A 71 17.50 0.47 7.93
CA GLU A 71 16.32 0.13 8.72
C GLU A 71 15.67 -1.11 8.10
N ASN A 72 15.09 -1.99 8.93
CA ASN A 72 14.43 -3.21 8.47
C ASN A 72 13.17 -2.94 7.63
N GLU A 73 12.58 -1.75 7.77
CA GLU A 73 11.43 -1.30 6.98
C GLU A 73 11.89 -0.29 5.91
N PRO A 74 11.45 -0.42 4.65
CA PRO A 74 11.76 0.56 3.62
C PRO A 74 11.19 1.93 3.98
N LYS A 75 12.01 2.96 3.82
CA LYS A 75 11.66 4.38 3.87
C LYS A 75 11.98 5.02 2.53
N ILE A 76 11.20 6.00 2.14
CA ILE A 76 11.40 6.70 0.87
C ILE A 76 12.64 7.55 0.97
N GLN A 77 13.57 7.29 0.05
CA GLN A 77 14.77 8.09 -0.11
C GLN A 77 14.58 9.04 -1.28
N TYR A 78 14.60 10.34 -0.95
CA TYR A 78 14.30 11.39 -1.91
C TYR A 78 15.45 11.61 -2.88
N PHE A 79 15.08 11.58 -4.16
CA PHE A 79 15.89 11.95 -5.31
C PHE A 79 15.91 13.48 -5.44
N GLU A 80 16.47 14.17 -4.44
CA GLU A 80 16.41 15.63 -4.30
C GLU A 80 14.97 16.17 -4.54
N ASN A 81 14.81 17.13 -5.46
CA ASN A 81 13.52 17.71 -5.85
C ASN A 81 12.77 16.89 -6.91
N ASN A 82 13.27 15.73 -7.32
CA ASN A 82 12.75 14.95 -8.45
C ASN A 82 11.87 13.77 -8.02
N GLY A 83 11.58 13.60 -6.74
CA GLY A 83 10.76 12.50 -6.22
C GLY A 83 11.56 11.61 -5.28
N GLY A 84 11.27 10.31 -5.21
CA GLY A 84 11.99 9.38 -4.36
C GLY A 84 11.86 7.91 -4.77
N VAL A 85 12.72 7.08 -4.20
CA VAL A 85 12.72 5.62 -4.35
C VAL A 85 12.31 4.97 -3.03
N TYR A 86 11.59 3.84 -3.10
CA TYR A 86 10.96 3.23 -1.92
C TYR A 86 11.62 1.91 -1.50
N ALA A 87 11.58 0.89 -2.36
CA ALA A 87 12.04 -0.45 -2.04
C ALA A 87 12.71 -1.10 -3.25
N ALA A 88 13.75 -1.91 -3.00
CA ALA A 88 14.51 -2.61 -4.02
C ALA A 88 14.44 -4.13 -3.81
N TYR A 89 14.12 -4.87 -4.86
CA TYR A 89 13.92 -6.32 -4.82
C TYR A 89 14.84 -7.03 -5.80
N LEU A 90 15.46 -8.13 -5.38
CA LEU A 90 16.12 -9.04 -6.32
C LEU A 90 15.05 -9.80 -7.10
N ASP A 91 15.03 -9.61 -8.42
CA ASP A 91 14.13 -10.31 -9.32
C ASP A 91 14.91 -11.29 -10.19
N ASN A 92 14.82 -12.56 -9.81
CA ASN A 92 15.40 -13.70 -10.53
C ASN A 92 14.35 -14.47 -11.36
N ARG A 93 13.11 -13.96 -11.53
CA ARG A 93 12.04 -14.68 -12.25
C ARG A 93 12.33 -14.80 -13.75
N ILE A 94 13.23 -13.97 -14.29
CA ILE A 94 13.77 -14.09 -15.64
C ILE A 94 15.27 -14.42 -15.54
N ALA A 95 15.62 -15.71 -15.67
CA ALA A 95 16.98 -16.20 -15.43
C ALA A 95 18.08 -15.44 -16.21
N ILE A 96 17.86 -15.17 -17.50
CA ILE A 96 18.81 -14.45 -18.37
C ILE A 96 18.77 -12.91 -18.22
N LYS A 97 17.87 -12.38 -17.37
CA LYS A 97 17.66 -10.94 -17.14
C LYS A 97 17.53 -10.66 -15.64
N ARG A 98 18.43 -11.23 -14.83
CA ARG A 98 18.52 -10.92 -13.40
C ARG A 98 18.64 -9.41 -13.22
N ALA A 99 17.85 -8.88 -12.29
CA ALA A 99 17.85 -7.45 -12.03
C ALA A 99 17.47 -7.14 -10.58
N VAL A 100 17.98 -6.03 -10.09
CA VAL A 100 17.40 -5.35 -8.93
C VAL A 100 16.28 -4.43 -9.44
N ARG A 101 15.07 -4.63 -8.91
CA ARG A 101 13.87 -3.88 -9.27
C ARG A 101 13.56 -2.88 -8.18
N ILE A 102 13.57 -1.59 -8.50
CA ILE A 102 13.36 -0.51 -7.53
C ILE A 102 12.04 0.19 -7.84
N LEU A 103 11.18 0.30 -6.83
CA LEU A 103 9.94 1.07 -6.94
C LEU A 103 10.21 2.52 -6.60
N ALA A 104 9.69 3.41 -7.44
CA ALA A 104 9.98 4.84 -7.32
C ALA A 104 8.79 5.70 -7.73
N ILE A 105 8.78 6.93 -7.24
CA ILE A 105 7.87 7.99 -7.65
C ILE A 105 8.75 9.17 -8.04
N LEU A 106 8.89 9.45 -9.35
CA LEU A 106 9.88 10.38 -9.87
C LEU A 106 9.28 11.35 -10.90
N LYS A 107 9.94 12.50 -11.11
CA LYS A 107 9.60 13.43 -12.19
C LYS A 107 9.90 12.81 -13.55
N ASN A 108 9.19 13.28 -14.59
CA ASN A 108 9.47 12.84 -15.96
C ASN A 108 10.93 13.12 -16.36
N HIS A 109 11.49 12.26 -17.20
CA HIS A 109 12.85 12.35 -17.74
C HIS A 109 13.97 12.28 -16.68
N THR A 110 13.67 11.75 -15.48
CA THR A 110 14.71 11.43 -14.50
C THR A 110 15.60 10.33 -15.06
N THR A 111 16.92 10.54 -15.01
CA THR A 111 17.94 9.55 -15.37
C THR A 111 18.67 9.10 -14.11
N ALA A 112 19.13 7.85 -14.11
CA ALA A 112 19.85 7.28 -12.97
C ALA A 112 20.84 6.22 -13.44
N PHE A 113 21.89 6.02 -12.66
CA PHE A 113 22.81 4.88 -12.77
C PHE A 113 22.76 4.06 -11.50
N CYS A 114 22.72 2.75 -11.67
CA CYS A 114 22.72 1.78 -10.59
C CYS A 114 24.15 1.32 -10.30
N HIS A 115 24.44 1.22 -9.01
CA HIS A 115 25.64 0.60 -8.47
C HIS A 115 25.19 -0.51 -7.53
N VAL A 116 25.31 -1.75 -7.97
CA VAL A 116 24.81 -2.92 -7.24
C VAL A 116 25.97 -3.60 -6.53
N PHE A 117 25.79 -3.89 -5.25
CA PHE A 117 26.80 -4.47 -4.38
C PHE A 117 26.38 -5.88 -3.96
N GLY A 118 27.31 -6.83 -4.08
CA GLY A 118 27.15 -8.22 -3.67
C GLY A 118 28.42 -8.76 -3.04
N TRP A 119 28.29 -9.74 -2.15
CA TRP A 119 29.44 -10.43 -1.55
C TRP A 119 29.66 -11.76 -2.26
N SER A 120 30.87 -11.94 -2.80
CA SER A 120 31.33 -13.19 -3.38
C SER A 120 31.59 -14.24 -2.30
N GLU A 121 31.64 -15.52 -2.69
CA GLU A 121 31.84 -16.64 -1.74
C GLU A 121 33.17 -16.57 -0.98
N ASP A 122 34.18 -15.94 -1.59
CA ASP A 122 35.50 -15.70 -1.01
C ASP A 122 35.54 -14.49 -0.05
N GLY A 123 34.41 -13.80 0.13
CA GLY A 123 34.29 -12.60 0.95
C GLY A 123 34.69 -11.30 0.23
N THR A 124 34.97 -11.35 -1.08
CA THR A 124 35.24 -10.15 -1.88
C THR A 124 33.95 -9.37 -2.14
N LEU A 125 34.02 -8.03 -2.05
CA LEU A 125 32.91 -7.15 -2.41
C LEU A 125 32.92 -6.90 -3.91
N ASP A 126 31.89 -7.36 -4.59
CA ASP A 126 31.69 -7.16 -6.02
C ASP A 126 30.76 -5.97 -6.26
N ILE A 127 31.11 -5.14 -7.25
CA ILE A 127 30.36 -3.94 -7.62
C ILE A 127 30.04 -4.01 -9.11
N HIS A 128 28.76 -3.92 -9.45
CA HIS A 128 28.30 -3.83 -10.83
C HIS A 128 27.62 -2.49 -11.10
N MET A 129 28.07 -1.80 -12.14
CA MET A 129 27.47 -0.54 -12.59
C MET A 129 26.68 -0.73 -13.87
N SER A 130 25.45 -0.24 -13.89
CA SER A 130 24.58 -0.25 -15.07
C SER A 130 23.79 1.05 -15.19
N GLU A 131 23.46 1.46 -16.41
CA GLU A 131 22.41 2.47 -16.61
C GLU A 131 21.07 1.91 -16.09
N ALA A 132 20.28 2.76 -15.43
CA ALA A 132 19.00 2.35 -14.87
C ALA A 132 17.92 2.29 -15.96
N GLU A 133 17.21 1.18 -16.05
CA GLU A 133 16.08 1.03 -16.96
C GLU A 133 14.83 1.67 -16.35
N MET A 134 14.50 2.88 -16.79
CA MET A 134 13.34 3.61 -16.31
C MET A 134 12.06 3.10 -16.99
N GLN A 135 11.19 2.44 -16.24
CA GLN A 135 9.91 1.97 -16.77
C GLN A 135 8.74 2.64 -16.07
N GLU A 136 8.05 3.52 -16.78
CA GLU A 136 6.83 4.15 -16.29
C GLU A 136 5.74 3.11 -16.03
N ILE A 137 5.08 3.26 -14.88
CA ILE A 137 3.87 2.53 -14.50
C ILE A 137 2.71 3.50 -14.76
N ASP A 138 2.34 3.70 -16.02
CA ASP A 138 1.17 4.50 -16.36
C ASP A 138 0.43 3.99 -17.60
N VAL A 139 -0.88 4.23 -17.63
CA VAL A 139 -1.78 3.92 -18.73
C VAL A 139 -2.47 5.19 -19.25
N LEU A 140 -2.47 6.29 -18.48
CA LEU A 140 -3.17 7.53 -18.82
C LEU A 140 -2.21 8.72 -18.74
N HIS A 141 -1.91 9.31 -19.91
CA HIS A 141 -1.14 10.56 -20.04
C HIS A 141 -1.93 11.74 -19.46
N VAL A 142 -2.04 11.82 -18.14
CA VAL A 142 -2.43 13.07 -17.47
C VAL A 142 -1.19 13.93 -17.38
N HIS A 143 -1.32 15.24 -17.56
CA HIS A 143 -0.24 16.23 -17.47
C HIS A 143 0.36 16.27 -16.06
N LYS A 144 1.11 15.24 -15.71
CA LYS A 144 1.68 15.05 -14.38
C LYS A 144 3.14 15.41 -14.41
N THR A 145 3.57 16.02 -13.31
CA THR A 145 4.98 16.32 -13.07
C THR A 145 5.72 15.13 -12.46
N ILE A 146 5.01 14.14 -11.89
CA ILE A 146 5.57 12.97 -11.17
C ILE A 146 4.80 11.69 -11.56
N TYR A 147 5.53 10.59 -11.78
CA TYR A 147 5.06 9.29 -12.24
C TYR A 147 5.57 8.18 -11.32
N SER A 148 4.83 7.06 -11.25
CA SER A 148 5.33 5.83 -10.63
C SER A 148 6.25 5.11 -11.63
N TYR A 149 7.40 4.64 -11.16
CA TYR A 149 8.40 3.92 -11.97
C TYR A 149 8.74 2.58 -11.33
N LEU A 150 9.00 1.60 -12.22
CA LEU A 150 9.78 0.41 -11.92
C LEU A 150 11.16 0.60 -12.55
N ILE A 151 12.16 0.90 -11.73
CA ILE A 151 13.55 1.03 -12.17
C ILE A 151 14.18 -0.37 -12.23
N GLY A 152 14.81 -0.71 -13.35
CA GLY A 152 15.57 -1.95 -13.51
C GLY A 152 17.07 -1.72 -13.50
N CYS A 153 17.77 -2.28 -12.52
CA CYS A 153 19.22 -2.37 -12.51
C CYS A 153 19.63 -3.78 -12.93
N ARG A 154 20.06 -3.96 -14.18
CA ARG A 154 20.49 -5.27 -14.68
C ARG A 154 21.76 -5.72 -13.98
N ILE A 155 21.87 -7.00 -13.68
CA ILE A 155 23.08 -7.60 -13.12
C ILE A 155 23.51 -8.80 -13.97
N PRO A 156 24.82 -9.07 -14.10
CA PRO A 156 25.34 -10.27 -14.75
C PRO A 156 24.79 -11.57 -14.14
N GLU A 157 24.72 -12.63 -14.93
CA GLU A 157 24.21 -13.93 -14.47
C GLU A 157 25.03 -14.52 -13.33
N ASP A 158 26.35 -14.31 -13.37
CA ASP A 158 27.35 -14.76 -12.40
C ASP A 158 27.54 -13.79 -11.21
N PHE A 159 26.85 -12.63 -11.20
CA PHE A 159 26.97 -11.66 -10.11
C PHE A 159 26.44 -12.26 -8.79
N PRO A 160 27.15 -12.07 -7.65
CA PRO A 160 26.70 -12.57 -6.35
C PRO A 160 25.31 -12.06 -5.97
N THR A 161 24.71 -12.63 -4.91
CA THR A 161 23.41 -12.15 -4.42
C THR A 161 23.56 -10.71 -3.95
N PRO A 162 22.87 -9.74 -4.59
CA PRO A 162 22.98 -8.35 -4.21
C PRO A 162 22.36 -8.11 -2.84
N HIS A 163 23.02 -7.31 -2.02
CA HIS A 163 22.52 -6.91 -0.70
C HIS A 163 22.19 -5.42 -0.63
N ARG A 164 22.75 -4.62 -1.55
CA ARG A 164 22.56 -3.17 -1.60
C ARG A 164 22.60 -2.66 -3.04
N VAL A 165 21.83 -1.61 -3.32
CA VAL A 165 21.89 -0.84 -4.56
C VAL A 165 21.98 0.64 -4.25
N VAL A 166 22.91 1.33 -4.88
CA VAL A 166 23.08 2.78 -4.80
C VAL A 166 22.72 3.39 -6.15
N LEU A 167 21.96 4.48 -6.13
CA LEU A 167 21.64 5.26 -7.32
C LEU A 167 22.47 6.54 -7.37
N SER A 168 22.74 7.01 -8.58
CA SER A 168 23.44 8.27 -8.87
C SER A 168 22.89 8.90 -10.15
N ASP A 169 23.12 10.19 -10.36
CA ASP A 169 22.63 10.96 -11.52
C ASP A 169 23.42 10.67 -12.82
N ARG A 170 24.65 10.17 -12.68
CA ARG A 170 25.55 9.78 -13.78
C ARG A 170 26.40 8.59 -13.36
N GLN A 171 27.00 7.88 -14.31
CA GLN A 171 27.74 6.63 -14.07
C GLN A 171 28.73 6.69 -12.89
N CYS A 172 29.36 7.84 -12.67
CA CYS A 172 30.26 8.08 -11.53
C CYS A 172 29.88 9.37 -10.80
N GLY A 173 28.58 9.54 -10.57
CA GLY A 173 28.00 10.66 -9.82
C GLY A 173 28.05 10.46 -8.31
N HIS A 174 27.63 11.49 -7.57
CA HIS A 174 27.41 11.33 -6.14
C HIS A 174 26.21 10.41 -5.90
N PRO A 175 26.25 9.55 -4.85
CA PRO A 175 25.08 8.80 -4.42
C PRO A 175 23.91 9.72 -4.09
N ILE A 176 22.72 9.37 -4.60
CA ILE A 176 21.46 10.11 -4.35
C ILE A 176 20.40 9.25 -3.66
N ALA A 177 20.57 7.93 -3.67
CA ALA A 177 19.80 6.98 -2.85
C ALA A 177 20.58 5.69 -2.64
N SER A 178 20.32 4.97 -1.54
CA SER A 178 20.94 3.70 -1.19
C SER A 178 19.91 2.78 -0.52
N LEU A 179 19.49 1.74 -1.21
CA LEU A 179 18.47 0.82 -0.71
C LEU A 179 19.06 -0.55 -0.40
N PRO A 180 18.61 -1.22 0.69
CA PRO A 180 18.80 -2.66 0.81
C PRO A 180 18.09 -3.37 -0.34
N VAL A 181 18.70 -4.45 -0.82
CA VAL A 181 18.08 -5.31 -1.83
C VAL A 181 17.43 -6.50 -1.13
N PHE A 182 16.10 -6.55 -1.18
CA PHE A 182 15.34 -7.65 -0.59
C PHE A 182 15.33 -8.86 -1.53
N ASN A 183 15.92 -9.96 -1.08
CA ASN A 183 15.74 -11.26 -1.71
C ASN A 183 14.55 -11.97 -1.05
N GLN A 184 13.41 -11.99 -1.75
CA GLN A 184 12.16 -12.55 -1.23
C GLN A 184 12.01 -14.05 -1.47
N TYR A 185 13.03 -14.73 -2.00
CA TYR A 185 12.94 -16.15 -2.34
C TYR A 185 12.59 -17.01 -1.12
N THR A 186 11.62 -17.90 -1.30
CA THR A 186 11.21 -18.92 -0.32
C THR A 186 10.94 -20.24 -1.05
N ASP A 187 11.33 -21.37 -0.46
CA ASP A 187 11.17 -22.70 -1.09
C ASP A 187 9.69 -23.09 -1.32
N ALA A 188 8.79 -22.60 -0.46
CA ALA A 188 7.37 -22.82 -0.60
C ALA A 188 6.59 -21.55 -0.19
N PRO A 189 5.45 -21.26 -0.87
CA PRO A 189 4.53 -20.22 -0.45
C PRO A 189 4.02 -20.46 0.98
N LYS A 190 4.03 -19.41 1.80
CA LYS A 190 3.50 -19.39 3.16
C LYS A 190 1.99 -19.24 3.19
N TYR A 191 1.45 -18.49 2.22
CA TYR A 191 0.04 -18.13 2.16
C TYR A 191 -0.58 -18.57 0.85
N ASN A 192 -1.78 -19.11 0.90
CA ASN A 192 -2.55 -19.35 -0.31
C ASN A 192 -3.12 -18.04 -0.86
N PHE A 193 -3.62 -17.17 0.02
CA PHE A 193 -4.19 -15.88 -0.35
C PHE A 193 -3.67 -14.76 0.56
N THR A 194 -3.02 -13.78 -0.07
CA THR A 194 -2.64 -12.52 0.57
C THR A 194 -3.48 -11.39 -0.01
N VAL A 195 -4.09 -10.57 0.84
CA VAL A 195 -4.92 -9.43 0.41
C VAL A 195 -4.15 -8.14 0.64
N CYS A 196 -3.79 -7.47 -0.45
CA CYS A 196 -3.15 -6.16 -0.40
C CYS A 196 -4.21 -5.09 -0.57
N LEU A 197 -4.23 -4.12 0.35
CA LEU A 197 -4.94 -2.89 0.13
C LEU A 197 -4.20 -2.12 -0.99
N HIS A 198 -4.88 -1.90 -2.11
CA HIS A 198 -4.22 -1.40 -3.32
C HIS A 198 -3.93 0.11 -3.30
N GLN A 199 -4.09 0.77 -2.16
CA GLN A 199 -3.73 2.15 -1.92
C GLN A 199 -3.27 2.37 -0.46
N PRO A 200 -2.40 3.37 -0.21
CA PRO A 200 -2.11 3.83 1.14
C PRO A 200 -3.35 4.37 1.84
N LEU A 201 -3.37 4.26 3.17
CA LEU A 201 -4.38 4.87 4.02
C LEU A 201 -4.24 6.40 3.91
N PHE A 202 -5.11 7.02 3.10
CA PHE A 202 -5.09 8.45 2.83
C PHE A 202 -6.34 9.12 3.39
N ARG A 203 -6.16 10.18 4.18
CA ARG A 203 -7.24 10.93 4.84
C ARG A 203 -8.19 10.06 5.69
N MET A 204 -7.67 8.96 6.24
CA MET A 204 -8.41 8.10 7.16
C MET A 204 -8.04 8.43 8.62
N THR A 205 -9.00 8.27 9.52
CA THR A 205 -8.82 8.46 10.97
C THR A 205 -9.12 7.17 11.73
N LEU A 206 -9.07 7.21 13.07
CA LEU A 206 -9.49 6.08 13.90
C LEU A 206 -10.98 5.75 13.75
N ASP A 207 -11.81 6.70 13.30
CA ASP A 207 -13.24 6.48 13.05
C ASP A 207 -13.48 5.55 11.85
N ASP A 208 -12.50 5.43 10.95
CA ASP A 208 -12.56 4.55 9.78
C ASP A 208 -12.09 3.11 10.09
N VAL A 209 -11.47 2.88 11.25
CA VAL A 209 -10.94 1.56 11.64
C VAL A 209 -11.99 0.44 11.60
N PRO A 210 -13.25 0.64 12.04
CA PRO A 210 -14.28 -0.38 11.88
C PRO A 210 -14.45 -0.87 10.44
N ARG A 211 -14.29 0.00 9.43
CA ARG A 211 -14.33 -0.41 8.01
C ARG A 211 -13.12 -1.26 7.61
N ILE A 212 -11.94 -0.96 8.14
CA ILE A 212 -10.74 -1.78 7.95
C ILE A 212 -10.92 -3.16 8.60
N LEU A 213 -11.48 -3.22 9.81
CA LEU A 213 -11.74 -4.49 10.50
C LEU A 213 -12.83 -5.31 9.81
N GLU A 214 -13.87 -4.66 9.27
CA GLU A 214 -14.85 -5.31 8.40
C GLU A 214 -14.17 -5.87 7.14
N TRP A 215 -13.29 -5.09 6.52
CA TRP A 215 -12.54 -5.52 5.34
C TRP A 215 -11.68 -6.77 5.60
N ILE A 216 -10.89 -6.78 6.68
CA ILE A 216 -10.12 -7.95 7.11
C ILE A 216 -11.06 -9.14 7.35
N SER A 217 -12.15 -8.92 8.08
CA SER A 217 -13.04 -10.00 8.53
C SER A 217 -13.81 -10.67 7.39
N VAL A 218 -14.27 -9.91 6.41
CA VAL A 218 -14.97 -10.45 5.23
C VAL A 218 -14.00 -11.23 4.34
N ASN A 219 -12.80 -10.71 4.11
CA ASN A 219 -11.79 -11.43 3.33
C ASN A 219 -11.31 -12.71 4.05
N LEU A 220 -11.18 -12.70 5.38
CA LEU A 220 -10.96 -13.91 6.19
C LEU A 220 -12.08 -14.94 5.96
N ALA A 221 -13.34 -14.50 5.93
CA ALA A 221 -14.48 -15.37 5.68
C ALA A 221 -14.47 -16.03 4.28
N PHE A 222 -13.76 -15.42 3.32
CA PHE A 222 -13.55 -15.96 1.97
C PHE A 222 -12.29 -16.82 1.82
N GLY A 223 -11.42 -16.86 2.83
CA GLY A 223 -10.21 -17.68 2.86
C GLY A 223 -8.90 -16.90 2.72
N ALA A 224 -8.89 -15.59 2.95
CA ALA A 224 -7.63 -14.85 3.13
C ALA A 224 -6.83 -15.40 4.32
N GLU A 225 -5.50 -15.40 4.21
CA GLU A 225 -4.60 -15.87 5.27
C GLU A 225 -3.67 -14.76 5.78
N HIS A 226 -3.39 -13.76 4.95
CA HIS A 226 -2.49 -12.66 5.29
C HIS A 226 -2.92 -11.35 4.62
N PHE A 227 -2.63 -10.23 5.26
CA PHE A 227 -3.07 -8.90 4.84
C PHE A 227 -1.90 -7.93 4.78
N VAL A 228 -1.97 -6.98 3.84
CA VAL A 228 -0.91 -5.99 3.65
C VAL A 228 -1.55 -4.62 3.48
N MET A 229 -1.05 -3.64 4.24
CA MET A 229 -1.49 -2.26 4.18
C MET A 229 -0.31 -1.29 4.19
N TYR A 230 -0.58 -0.06 3.75
CA TYR A 230 0.42 1.01 3.69
C TYR A 230 -0.11 2.22 4.42
N THR A 231 0.59 2.68 5.45
CA THR A 231 0.27 3.92 6.15
C THR A 231 1.09 5.07 5.62
N LEU A 232 0.51 6.27 5.62
CA LEU A 232 1.23 7.53 5.51
C LEU A 232 1.60 8.03 6.91
N PRO A 233 2.58 8.96 7.05
CA PRO A 233 2.88 9.59 8.33
C PRO A 233 1.64 10.18 9.03
N SER A 234 0.71 10.74 8.25
CA SER A 234 -0.56 11.29 8.74
C SER A 234 -1.55 10.24 9.28
N THR A 235 -1.31 8.95 9.01
CA THR A 235 -2.20 7.83 9.38
C THR A 235 -1.51 6.78 10.24
N ASP A 236 -0.30 7.06 10.74
CA ASP A 236 0.48 6.15 11.60
C ASP A 236 -0.27 5.74 12.88
N MET A 237 -1.23 6.56 13.34
CA MET A 237 -2.13 6.20 14.44
C MET A 237 -2.95 4.93 14.18
N ILE A 238 -3.31 4.65 12.92
CA ILE A 238 -4.02 3.43 12.53
C ILE A 238 -3.07 2.22 12.63
N ARG A 239 -1.79 2.36 12.23
CA ARG A 239 -0.79 1.30 12.42
C ARG A 239 -0.67 0.92 13.88
N LYS A 240 -0.51 1.91 14.77
CA LYS A 240 -0.44 1.70 16.23
C LYS A 240 -1.69 1.00 16.77
N TYR A 241 -2.87 1.38 16.28
CA TYR A 241 -4.12 0.75 16.68
C TYR A 241 -4.15 -0.74 16.29
N LEU A 242 -3.66 -1.08 15.10
CA LEU A 242 -3.71 -2.42 14.53
C LEU A 242 -2.48 -3.29 14.86
N GLN A 243 -1.54 -2.77 15.66
CA GLN A 243 -0.32 -3.47 16.06
C GLN A 243 -0.56 -4.91 16.57
N PRO A 244 -1.57 -5.20 17.40
CA PRO A 244 -1.83 -6.58 17.84
C PRO A 244 -2.09 -7.58 16.69
N LEU A 245 -2.64 -7.12 15.56
CA LEU A 245 -2.83 -7.96 14.37
C LEU A 245 -1.50 -8.21 13.64
N GLN A 246 -0.55 -7.28 13.72
CA GLN A 246 0.82 -7.48 13.22
C GLN A 246 1.58 -8.49 14.07
N GLU A 247 1.45 -8.40 15.40
CA GLU A 247 2.14 -9.28 16.35
C GLU A 247 1.77 -10.76 16.18
N ILE A 248 0.54 -11.05 15.76
CA ILE A 248 0.10 -12.42 15.45
C ILE A 248 0.40 -12.86 14.01
N GLY A 249 1.03 -12.02 13.19
CA GLY A 249 1.38 -12.30 11.79
C GLY A 249 0.21 -12.26 10.80
N LEU A 250 -0.94 -11.74 11.20
CA LEU A 250 -2.11 -11.65 10.31
C LEU A 250 -1.97 -10.51 9.30
N LEU A 251 -1.30 -9.43 9.68
CA LEU A 251 -1.28 -8.17 8.97
C LEU A 251 0.11 -7.55 8.96
N ASP A 252 0.60 -7.19 7.79
CA ASP A 252 1.79 -6.37 7.63
C ASP A 252 1.37 -4.93 7.28
N ILE A 253 1.92 -3.95 8.00
CA ILE A 253 1.66 -2.52 7.76
C ILE A 253 3.00 -1.82 7.51
N HIS A 254 3.21 -1.40 6.27
CA HIS A 254 4.41 -0.69 5.86
C HIS A 254 4.18 0.83 5.87
N LEU A 255 5.22 1.58 6.25
CA LEU A 255 5.20 3.03 6.12
C LEU A 255 5.53 3.40 4.67
N PHE A 256 4.68 4.22 4.05
CA PHE A 256 4.88 4.81 2.73
C PHE A 256 5.02 6.33 2.90
N ASP A 257 6.17 6.75 3.40
CA ASP A 257 6.52 8.10 3.87
C ASP A 257 6.78 9.13 2.76
N ILE A 258 5.90 9.16 1.75
CA ILE A 258 5.89 10.20 0.72
C ILE A 258 4.86 11.27 1.02
N GLU A 259 5.24 12.53 0.77
CA GLU A 259 4.30 13.65 0.73
C GLU A 259 3.38 13.55 -0.50
N LEU A 260 2.24 12.90 -0.36
CA LEU A 260 1.25 12.79 -1.43
C LEU A 260 0.46 14.11 -1.59
N ARG A 261 0.65 14.82 -2.71
CA ARG A 261 -0.06 16.07 -3.02
C ARG A 261 -1.29 15.80 -3.92
N GLU A 262 -2.43 15.65 -3.25
CA GLU A 262 -3.84 15.87 -3.64
C GLU A 262 -4.51 15.15 -4.84
N THR A 263 -3.83 14.56 -5.83
CA THR A 263 -4.53 13.92 -6.97
C THR A 263 -4.75 12.40 -6.80
N GLU A 264 -5.85 11.84 -7.31
CA GLU A 264 -6.21 10.41 -7.12
C GLU A 264 -5.14 9.42 -7.61
N ASP A 265 -4.52 9.68 -8.76
CA ASP A 265 -3.40 8.87 -9.25
C ASP A 265 -2.04 9.33 -8.65
N SER A 266 -2.06 10.26 -7.69
CA SER A 266 -0.92 10.59 -6.81
C SER A 266 -1.01 9.95 -5.44
N HIS A 267 -1.99 9.10 -5.13
CA HIS A 267 -2.01 8.42 -3.84
C HIS A 267 -0.99 7.26 -3.73
N GLY A 268 0.00 7.17 -4.61
CA GLY A 268 1.00 6.08 -4.57
C GLY A 268 0.46 4.68 -4.87
N GLN A 269 -0.80 4.56 -5.33
CA GLN A 269 -1.49 3.28 -5.54
C GLN A 269 -0.68 2.31 -6.40
N LYS A 270 -0.22 2.77 -7.56
CA LYS A 270 0.57 1.94 -8.49
C LYS A 270 1.88 1.48 -7.87
N CYS A 271 2.54 2.34 -7.08
CA CYS A 271 3.76 1.97 -6.36
C CYS A 271 3.47 0.89 -5.33
N VAL A 272 2.48 1.07 -4.44
CA VAL A 272 2.18 0.10 -3.38
C VAL A 272 1.58 -1.21 -3.90
N ILE A 273 0.84 -1.17 -5.01
CA ILE A 273 0.38 -2.38 -5.70
C ILE A 273 1.57 -3.23 -6.13
N ASN A 274 2.55 -2.62 -6.79
CA ASN A 274 3.72 -3.36 -7.25
C ASN A 274 4.60 -3.75 -6.06
N ASP A 275 4.73 -2.91 -5.01
CA ASP A 275 5.45 -3.27 -3.78
C ASP A 275 4.89 -4.56 -3.19
N CYS A 276 3.57 -4.65 -3.04
CA CYS A 276 2.94 -5.86 -2.52
C CYS A 276 3.20 -7.07 -3.42
N VAL A 277 3.11 -6.90 -4.75
CA VAL A 277 3.41 -7.99 -5.69
C VAL A 277 4.85 -8.50 -5.52
N TYR A 278 5.84 -7.61 -5.50
CA TYR A 278 7.25 -7.98 -5.38
C TYR A 278 7.61 -8.51 -3.99
N ARG A 279 7.04 -7.93 -2.93
CA ARG A 279 7.27 -8.34 -1.54
C ARG A 279 6.79 -9.76 -1.27
N TYR A 280 5.65 -10.14 -1.86
CA TYR A 280 5.01 -11.44 -1.62
C TYR A 280 5.10 -12.40 -2.82
N MET A 281 5.98 -12.15 -3.80
CA MET A 281 6.04 -12.93 -5.03
C MET A 281 6.34 -14.41 -4.83
N TYR A 282 7.10 -14.77 -3.80
CA TYR A 282 7.42 -16.17 -3.49
C TYR A 282 6.66 -16.71 -2.27
N SER A 283 6.20 -15.83 -1.38
CA SER A 283 5.51 -16.22 -0.14
C SER A 283 4.01 -16.42 -0.32
N SER A 284 3.40 -15.99 -1.43
CA SER A 284 1.95 -16.11 -1.66
C SER A 284 1.60 -16.81 -2.97
N ASN A 285 0.58 -17.69 -2.96
CA ASN A 285 0.08 -18.33 -4.18
C ASN A 285 -0.76 -17.37 -5.03
N ARG A 286 -1.59 -16.57 -4.39
CA ARG A 286 -2.43 -15.57 -5.02
C ARG A 286 -2.41 -14.29 -4.18
N ILE A 287 -2.31 -13.16 -4.88
CA ILE A 287 -2.47 -11.83 -4.29
C ILE A 287 -3.79 -11.23 -4.76
N ILE A 288 -4.57 -10.73 -3.82
CA ILE A 288 -5.83 -10.00 -4.06
C ILE A 288 -5.53 -8.51 -3.95
N LEU A 289 -5.93 -7.74 -4.95
CA LEU A 289 -5.73 -6.29 -5.02
C LEU A 289 -7.09 -5.57 -4.98
N THR A 290 -7.49 -5.07 -3.80
CA THR A 290 -8.83 -4.49 -3.56
C THR A 290 -8.75 -3.24 -2.67
N ASP A 291 -9.73 -2.35 -2.78
CA ASP A 291 -9.95 -1.26 -1.83
C ASP A 291 -10.59 -1.77 -0.53
N VAL A 292 -10.64 -0.91 0.49
CA VAL A 292 -11.28 -1.21 1.79
C VAL A 292 -12.80 -1.40 1.65
N ASP A 293 -13.41 -0.84 0.61
CA ASP A 293 -14.83 -0.88 0.32
C ASP A 293 -15.21 -1.89 -0.79
N GLU A 294 -14.27 -2.74 -1.18
CA GLU A 294 -14.35 -3.63 -2.33
C GLU A 294 -14.11 -5.09 -1.94
N PHE A 295 -15.01 -5.98 -2.34
CA PHE A 295 -14.97 -7.39 -1.96
C PHE A 295 -15.13 -8.31 -3.16
N ILE A 296 -14.08 -9.08 -3.49
CA ILE A 296 -14.16 -10.17 -4.47
C ILE A 296 -14.98 -11.32 -3.87
N THR A 297 -16.25 -11.38 -4.22
CA THR A 297 -17.22 -12.21 -3.53
C THR A 297 -17.47 -13.51 -4.31
N PRO A 298 -17.21 -14.69 -3.72
CA PRO A 298 -17.51 -15.98 -4.35
C PRO A 298 -19.02 -16.24 -4.34
N HIS A 299 -19.61 -16.42 -5.52
CA HIS A 299 -21.05 -16.67 -5.69
C HIS A 299 -21.38 -18.16 -5.88
N SER A 300 -20.51 -18.88 -6.59
CA SER A 300 -20.66 -20.32 -6.86
C SER A 300 -20.12 -21.23 -5.76
N HIS A 301 -19.26 -20.71 -4.89
CA HIS A 301 -18.52 -21.49 -3.89
C HIS A 301 -18.40 -20.75 -2.55
N ASP A 302 -17.93 -21.47 -1.54
CA ASP A 302 -17.83 -21.00 -0.16
C ASP A 302 -16.52 -20.30 0.20
N ASN A 303 -15.53 -20.28 -0.70
CA ASN A 303 -14.24 -19.63 -0.51
C ASN A 303 -13.54 -19.43 -1.85
N TRP A 304 -12.44 -18.68 -1.85
CA TRP A 304 -11.67 -18.42 -3.05
C TRP A 304 -10.96 -19.66 -3.61
N THR A 305 -10.53 -20.60 -2.77
CA THR A 305 -9.94 -21.87 -3.24
C THR A 305 -10.91 -22.63 -4.13
N GLY A 306 -12.14 -22.84 -3.66
CA GLY A 306 -13.19 -23.52 -4.40
C GLY A 306 -13.63 -22.74 -5.63
N LEU A 307 -13.75 -21.42 -5.52
CA LEU A 307 -14.07 -20.55 -6.65
C LEU A 307 -13.03 -20.70 -7.77
N LEU A 308 -11.74 -20.47 -7.47
CA LEU A 308 -10.70 -20.49 -8.48
C LEU A 308 -10.53 -21.85 -9.12
N SER A 309 -10.43 -22.91 -8.30
CA SER A 309 -10.13 -24.27 -8.77
C SER A 309 -11.21 -24.83 -9.70
N ASN A 310 -12.45 -24.32 -9.59
CA ASN A 310 -13.58 -24.74 -10.41
C ASN A 310 -13.97 -23.68 -11.47
N SER A 311 -13.13 -22.66 -11.68
CA SER A 311 -13.36 -21.57 -12.64
C SER A 311 -12.50 -21.73 -13.89
N PRO A 312 -12.87 -21.09 -15.02
CA PRO A 312 -11.98 -20.96 -16.17
C PRO A 312 -10.67 -20.19 -15.88
N CYS A 313 -10.55 -19.58 -14.70
CA CYS A 313 -9.41 -18.76 -14.30
C CYS A 313 -8.37 -19.51 -13.43
N ALA A 314 -8.52 -20.83 -13.22
CA ALA A 314 -7.67 -21.61 -12.30
C ALA A 314 -6.16 -21.48 -12.62
N ASP A 315 -5.81 -21.70 -13.90
CA ASP A 315 -4.42 -21.75 -14.41
C ASP A 315 -3.96 -20.42 -15.00
N LYS A 316 -4.62 -19.32 -14.62
CA LYS A 316 -4.43 -18.00 -15.24
C LYS A 316 -3.59 -17.11 -14.33
N SER A 317 -2.70 -16.31 -14.93
CA SER A 317 -1.84 -15.38 -14.19
C SER A 317 -2.64 -14.28 -13.50
N ALA A 318 -3.82 -13.94 -14.02
CA ALA A 318 -4.73 -12.98 -13.42
C ALA A 318 -6.20 -13.33 -13.67
N ALA A 319 -7.00 -13.30 -12.59
CA ALA A 319 -8.44 -13.36 -12.62
C ALA A 319 -9.04 -11.98 -12.33
N PHE A 320 -9.93 -11.51 -13.20
CA PHE A 320 -10.58 -10.21 -13.15
C PHE A 320 -12.02 -10.36 -12.68
N PHE A 321 -12.40 -9.57 -11.68
CA PHE A 321 -13.73 -9.56 -11.11
C PHE A 321 -14.45 -8.27 -11.51
N ARG A 322 -15.54 -8.43 -12.24
CA ARG A 322 -16.34 -7.30 -12.75
C ARG A 322 -17.01 -6.56 -11.59
N ASN A 323 -17.00 -5.24 -11.66
CA ASN A 323 -17.58 -4.37 -10.65
C ASN A 323 -19.11 -4.36 -10.69
N SER A 324 -19.72 -4.40 -9.51
CA SER A 324 -21.11 -4.04 -9.24
C SER A 324 -21.15 -3.11 -8.04
N PHE A 325 -21.75 -1.92 -8.20
CA PHE A 325 -21.90 -0.99 -7.08
C PHE A 325 -23.03 -1.37 -6.15
N PHE A 326 -22.79 -1.21 -4.85
CA PHE A 326 -23.73 -1.32 -3.74
C PHE A 326 -23.85 0.07 -3.08
N PRO A 327 -24.87 0.87 -3.44
CA PRO A 327 -25.00 2.24 -2.95
C PRO A 327 -25.20 2.28 -1.42
N THR A 328 -24.23 2.84 -0.68
CA THR A 328 -24.26 2.84 0.80
C THR A 328 -25.30 3.78 1.40
N GLN A 329 -25.78 4.77 0.63
CA GLN A 329 -26.88 5.64 1.03
C GLN A 329 -28.25 4.95 1.02
N LEU A 330 -28.37 3.79 0.35
CA LEU A 330 -29.58 2.99 0.36
C LEU A 330 -29.50 1.99 1.50
N VAL A 331 -30.62 1.75 2.17
CA VAL A 331 -30.74 0.68 3.17
C VAL A 331 -31.39 -0.50 2.45
N GLY A 332 -30.74 -1.66 2.50
CA GLY A 332 -31.33 -2.90 2.02
C GLY A 332 -32.30 -3.49 3.04
N GLU A 333 -32.66 -4.75 2.85
CA GLU A 333 -33.29 -5.48 3.95
C GLU A 333 -32.29 -5.62 5.11
N SER A 334 -32.76 -5.36 6.34
CA SER A 334 -31.92 -5.49 7.52
C SER A 334 -31.50 -6.96 7.71
N PRO A 335 -30.22 -7.24 8.01
CA PRO A 335 -29.78 -8.59 8.35
C PRO A 335 -30.41 -9.03 9.67
N LYS A 336 -30.30 -10.32 9.98
CA LYS A 336 -30.82 -10.87 11.25
C LYS A 336 -30.01 -10.39 12.46
N SER A 337 -28.75 -10.02 12.25
CA SER A 337 -27.86 -9.51 13.30
C SER A 337 -28.12 -8.04 13.65
N ASP A 338 -27.98 -7.73 14.94
CA ASP A 338 -27.96 -6.39 15.54
C ASP A 338 -26.62 -5.66 15.35
N LEU A 339 -25.66 -6.25 14.63
CA LEU A 339 -24.35 -5.65 14.40
C LEU A 339 -24.37 -4.70 13.20
N GLN A 340 -23.64 -3.59 13.31
CA GLN A 340 -23.48 -2.61 12.23
C GLN A 340 -22.43 -3.08 11.21
N ILE A 341 -22.76 -4.10 10.41
CA ILE A 341 -21.88 -4.66 9.37
C ILE A 341 -22.38 -4.22 7.99
N THR A 342 -21.59 -3.40 7.30
CA THR A 342 -22.04 -2.73 6.07
C THR A 342 -22.39 -3.73 4.98
N VAL A 343 -21.54 -4.73 4.74
CA VAL A 343 -21.79 -5.76 3.71
C VAL A 343 -23.06 -6.60 3.96
N LEU A 344 -23.55 -6.66 5.21
CA LEU A 344 -24.79 -7.36 5.55
C LEU A 344 -26.03 -6.47 5.46
N GLN A 345 -25.87 -5.16 5.68
CA GLN A 345 -26.96 -4.17 5.65
C GLN A 345 -27.25 -3.62 4.25
N LYS A 346 -26.24 -3.56 3.39
CA LYS A 346 -26.31 -2.94 2.07
C LYS A 346 -26.48 -4.02 1.01
N THR A 347 -27.73 -4.44 0.78
CA THR A 347 -28.07 -5.52 -0.17
C THR A 347 -28.59 -5.02 -1.51
N GLN A 348 -28.83 -3.71 -1.67
CA GLN A 348 -29.19 -3.13 -2.96
C GLN A 348 -27.94 -2.92 -3.82
N LYS A 349 -28.00 -3.36 -5.08
CA LYS A 349 -26.92 -3.18 -6.05
C LYS A 349 -27.45 -2.74 -7.42
N GLU A 350 -26.57 -2.15 -8.23
CA GLU A 350 -26.85 -1.93 -9.65
C GLU A 350 -27.05 -3.27 -10.38
N THR A 351 -28.00 -3.30 -11.32
CA THR A 351 -28.32 -4.49 -12.13
C THR A 351 -27.22 -4.83 -13.13
N GLU A 352 -26.62 -3.80 -13.73
CA GLU A 352 -25.57 -3.97 -14.73
C GLU A 352 -24.18 -4.09 -14.11
N PHE A 353 -23.38 -4.98 -14.67
CA PHE A 353 -21.98 -5.14 -14.31
C PHE A 353 -21.10 -4.37 -15.28
N TYR A 354 -20.08 -3.69 -14.76
CA TYR A 354 -19.06 -3.06 -15.61
C TYR A 354 -18.38 -4.09 -16.50
N LYS A 355 -17.93 -3.69 -17.69
CA LYS A 355 -17.15 -4.55 -18.59
C LYS A 355 -15.88 -5.03 -17.87
N CYS A 356 -15.38 -6.20 -18.23
CA CYS A 356 -14.10 -6.67 -17.73
C CYS A 356 -12.99 -5.64 -18.04
N HIS A 357 -12.03 -5.48 -17.13
CA HIS A 357 -11.01 -4.41 -17.11
C HIS A 357 -11.53 -2.99 -16.84
N ALA A 358 -12.84 -2.73 -16.99
CA ALA A 358 -13.46 -1.49 -16.56
C ALA A 358 -13.80 -1.59 -15.07
N ARG A 359 -13.08 -0.85 -14.22
CA ARG A 359 -13.25 -0.86 -12.76
C ARG A 359 -13.12 -2.23 -12.09
N SER A 360 -12.54 -3.22 -12.76
CA SER A 360 -12.38 -4.57 -12.21
C SER A 360 -11.29 -4.61 -11.14
N LYS A 361 -11.37 -5.60 -10.24
CA LYS A 361 -10.29 -5.92 -9.30
C LYS A 361 -9.75 -7.31 -9.53
N LEU A 362 -8.54 -7.54 -9.05
CA LEU A 362 -7.68 -8.60 -9.54
C LEU A 362 -7.32 -9.57 -8.44
N MET A 363 -7.28 -10.85 -8.81
CA MET A 363 -6.55 -11.89 -8.09
C MET A 363 -5.44 -12.40 -9.00
N VAL A 364 -4.18 -12.28 -8.58
CA VAL A 364 -3.02 -12.51 -9.45
C VAL A 364 -2.10 -13.59 -8.89
N ASN A 365 -1.44 -14.34 -9.77
CA ASN A 365 -0.26 -15.14 -9.42
C ASN A 365 0.97 -14.21 -9.43
N PRO A 366 1.54 -13.83 -8.28
CA PRO A 366 2.55 -12.79 -8.24
C PRO A 366 3.89 -13.19 -8.89
N ARG A 367 4.12 -14.48 -9.13
CA ARG A 367 5.29 -14.96 -9.90
C ARG A 367 5.23 -14.62 -11.39
N ASP A 368 4.04 -14.39 -11.91
CA ASP A 368 3.84 -14.10 -13.33
C ASP A 368 3.73 -12.58 -13.59
N ILE A 369 3.54 -11.77 -12.54
CA ILE A 369 3.28 -10.33 -12.67
C ILE A 369 4.59 -9.54 -12.65
N TYR A 370 4.83 -8.80 -13.74
CA TYR A 370 5.96 -7.89 -13.84
C TYR A 370 5.58 -6.45 -13.49
N ILE A 371 4.46 -5.96 -14.04
CA ILE A 371 3.87 -4.67 -13.66
C ILE A 371 2.35 -4.78 -13.60
N CYS A 372 1.76 -4.34 -12.49
CA CYS A 372 0.32 -4.25 -12.30
C CYS A 372 -0.13 -2.80 -12.06
N THR A 373 -1.39 -2.52 -12.38
CA THR A 373 -2.07 -1.24 -12.13
C THR A 373 -3.38 -1.49 -11.37
N VAL A 374 -4.13 -0.42 -11.10
CA VAL A 374 -5.36 -0.43 -10.30
C VAL A 374 -6.44 -1.39 -10.82
N HIS A 375 -6.49 -1.61 -12.13
CA HIS A 375 -7.53 -2.43 -12.78
C HIS A 375 -6.99 -3.44 -13.81
N GLN A 376 -5.68 -3.45 -14.09
CA GLN A 376 -5.10 -4.22 -15.19
C GLN A 376 -3.68 -4.70 -14.87
N VAL A 377 -3.30 -5.86 -15.41
CA VAL A 377 -1.90 -6.28 -15.49
C VAL A 377 -1.30 -5.65 -16.74
N LEU A 378 -0.31 -4.77 -16.55
CA LEU A 378 0.31 -4.07 -17.68
C LEU A 378 1.32 -4.96 -18.40
N ARG A 379 2.09 -5.74 -17.63
CA ARG A 379 3.12 -6.65 -18.17
C ARG A 379 3.25 -7.90 -17.30
N LEU A 380 3.44 -9.03 -17.98
CA LEU A 380 3.83 -10.30 -17.36
C LEU A 380 5.36 -10.44 -17.36
N VAL A 381 5.85 -11.34 -16.52
CA VAL A 381 7.26 -11.74 -16.48
C VAL A 381 7.64 -12.44 -17.79
N GLY A 382 8.79 -12.07 -18.35
CA GLY A 382 9.29 -12.60 -19.62
C GLY A 382 8.70 -11.91 -20.85
N ASP A 383 8.81 -12.55 -22.02
CA ASP A 383 8.30 -12.02 -23.29
C ASP A 383 6.86 -12.49 -23.58
N ALA A 384 6.18 -13.02 -22.57
CA ALA A 384 4.77 -13.42 -22.67
C ALA A 384 3.90 -12.17 -22.82
N ARG A 385 3.13 -12.10 -23.90
CA ARG A 385 1.96 -11.19 -23.95
C ARG A 385 0.99 -11.61 -22.83
N PRO A 386 0.11 -10.73 -22.35
CA PRO A 386 -1.02 -11.12 -21.49
C PRO A 386 -1.92 -12.10 -22.27
N ARG A 387 -1.54 -13.38 -22.31
CA ARG A 387 -2.23 -14.43 -23.09
C ARG A 387 -3.26 -15.17 -22.23
N ASP A 388 -3.32 -14.81 -20.95
CA ASP A 388 -3.99 -15.59 -19.90
C ASP A 388 -4.75 -14.70 -18.89
N GLU A 389 -5.20 -13.50 -19.30
CA GLU A 389 -6.13 -12.71 -18.49
C GLU A 389 -7.52 -13.33 -18.55
N CYS A 390 -8.10 -13.64 -17.37
CA CYS A 390 -9.39 -14.31 -17.29
C CYS A 390 -10.43 -13.46 -16.59
N CYS A 391 -11.51 -13.13 -17.30
CA CYS A 391 -12.68 -12.50 -16.72
C CYS A 391 -13.54 -13.54 -16.02
N MET A 392 -13.63 -13.47 -14.70
CA MET A 392 -14.48 -14.38 -13.92
C MET A 392 -15.94 -14.25 -14.38
N PRO A 393 -16.63 -15.36 -14.71
CA PRO A 393 -18.07 -15.34 -14.94
C PRO A 393 -18.81 -14.77 -13.72
N VAL A 394 -19.75 -13.85 -13.93
CA VAL A 394 -20.41 -13.13 -12.82
C VAL A 394 -21.28 -14.05 -11.97
N GLU A 395 -21.75 -15.15 -12.55
CA GLU A 395 -22.47 -16.23 -11.89
C GLU A 395 -21.57 -16.99 -10.91
N MET A 396 -20.26 -17.00 -11.16
CA MET A 396 -19.27 -17.64 -10.30
C MET A 396 -18.75 -16.71 -9.21
N GLY A 397 -18.42 -15.47 -9.55
CA GLY A 397 -17.92 -14.49 -8.61
C GLY A 397 -17.73 -13.11 -9.25
N TYR A 398 -17.96 -12.05 -8.48
CA TYR A 398 -17.80 -10.68 -8.94
C TYR A 398 -17.41 -9.75 -7.77
N LEU A 399 -17.03 -8.52 -8.11
CA LEU A 399 -16.61 -7.51 -7.16
C LEU A 399 -17.83 -6.73 -6.63
N GLN A 400 -18.06 -6.81 -5.32
CA GLN A 400 -19.06 -5.99 -4.62
C GLN A 400 -18.38 -4.70 -4.11
N HIS A 401 -18.78 -3.54 -4.65
CA HIS A 401 -18.18 -2.23 -4.31
C HIS A 401 -19.17 -1.35 -3.53
N TYR A 402 -18.93 -1.20 -2.23
CA TYR A 402 -19.80 -0.51 -1.28
C TYR A 402 -19.45 0.96 -1.12
N ARG A 403 -20.09 1.84 -1.89
CA ARG A 403 -19.83 3.28 -1.81
C ARG A 403 -21.05 4.13 -2.13
N PRO A 404 -21.02 5.43 -1.82
CA PRO A 404 -22.01 6.35 -2.34
C PRO A 404 -21.95 6.40 -3.88
N VAL A 405 -23.12 6.28 -4.50
CA VAL A 405 -23.31 6.42 -5.95
C VAL A 405 -24.23 7.61 -6.23
N ARG A 406 -24.00 8.36 -7.32
CA ARG A 406 -24.94 9.42 -7.72
C ARG A 406 -26.21 8.76 -8.28
N ILE A 407 -27.32 8.89 -7.56
CA ILE A 407 -28.63 8.41 -8.01
C ILE A 407 -29.35 9.57 -8.72
N SER A 408 -29.48 9.46 -10.04
CA SER A 408 -30.34 10.31 -10.89
C SER A 408 -31.46 9.48 -11.54
N ASN A 409 -32.38 10.13 -12.26
CA ASN A 409 -33.41 9.46 -13.05
C ASN A 409 -32.85 8.56 -14.18
N GLU A 410 -31.56 8.70 -14.51
CA GLU A 410 -30.83 7.90 -15.51
C GLU A 410 -29.99 6.78 -14.86
N SER A 411 -30.13 6.55 -13.54
CA SER A 411 -29.35 5.53 -12.84
C SER A 411 -29.67 4.13 -13.35
N ALA A 412 -28.67 3.26 -13.30
CA ALA A 412 -28.87 1.84 -13.53
C ALA A 412 -29.98 1.31 -12.60
N PRO A 413 -30.91 0.46 -13.10
CA PRO A 413 -31.90 -0.18 -12.27
C PRO A 413 -31.25 -0.92 -11.10
N LEU A 414 -31.92 -0.97 -9.95
CA LEU A 414 -31.43 -1.64 -8.76
C LEU A 414 -32.03 -3.04 -8.63
N THR A 415 -31.27 -3.95 -8.02
CA THR A 415 -31.72 -5.27 -7.63
C THR A 415 -31.15 -5.64 -6.26
N THR A 416 -31.74 -6.64 -5.61
CA THR A 416 -31.31 -7.11 -4.31
C THR A 416 -30.35 -8.28 -4.46
N ASP A 417 -29.17 -8.18 -3.86
CA ASP A 417 -28.22 -9.28 -3.70
C ASP A 417 -27.95 -9.51 -2.22
N LYS A 418 -28.18 -10.76 -1.78
CA LYS A 418 -28.03 -11.20 -0.39
C LYS A 418 -26.89 -12.20 -0.22
N ARG A 419 -25.95 -12.29 -1.17
CA ARG A 419 -24.90 -13.31 -1.14
C ARG A 419 -24.07 -13.23 0.14
N MET A 420 -23.81 -12.03 0.65
CA MET A 420 -23.09 -11.83 1.91
C MET A 420 -23.76 -12.48 3.12
N TRP A 421 -25.09 -12.66 3.12
CA TRP A 421 -25.81 -13.32 4.21
C TRP A 421 -25.46 -14.82 4.33
N HIS A 422 -25.08 -15.47 3.23
CA HIS A 422 -24.55 -16.83 3.28
C HIS A 422 -23.28 -16.92 4.14
N PHE A 423 -22.48 -15.85 4.15
CA PHE A 423 -21.23 -15.76 4.88
C PHE A 423 -21.38 -15.10 6.27
N GLU A 424 -22.57 -14.63 6.65
CA GLU A 424 -22.83 -13.92 7.91
C GLU A 424 -22.22 -14.62 9.14
N PRO A 425 -22.39 -15.95 9.35
CA PRO A 425 -21.78 -16.62 10.50
C PRO A 425 -20.25 -16.55 10.52
N ARG A 426 -19.61 -16.65 9.35
CA ARG A 426 -18.14 -16.60 9.22
C ARG A 426 -17.64 -15.16 9.37
N ILE A 427 -18.33 -14.19 8.78
CA ILE A 427 -18.01 -12.76 8.91
C ILE A 427 -18.08 -12.34 10.38
N ILE A 428 -19.15 -12.70 11.09
CA ILE A 428 -19.31 -12.39 12.52
C ILE A 428 -18.23 -13.09 13.35
N SER A 429 -17.89 -14.35 13.04
CA SER A 429 -16.81 -15.06 13.72
C SER A 429 -15.46 -14.37 13.53
N SER A 430 -15.13 -13.97 12.30
CA SER A 430 -13.89 -13.24 11.99
C SER A 430 -13.85 -11.87 12.65
N LEU A 431 -14.99 -11.15 12.70
CA LEU A 431 -15.11 -9.88 13.41
C LEU A 431 -14.82 -10.05 14.91
N LYS A 432 -15.45 -11.04 15.54
CA LYS A 432 -15.18 -11.34 16.96
C LYS A 432 -13.71 -11.65 17.20
N PHE A 433 -13.10 -12.44 16.31
CA PHE A 433 -11.68 -12.74 16.36
C PHE A 433 -10.83 -11.47 16.31
N VAL A 434 -10.96 -10.63 15.27
CA VAL A 434 -10.12 -9.42 15.13
C VAL A 434 -10.33 -8.42 16.26
N TYR A 435 -11.56 -8.22 16.73
CA TYR A 435 -11.84 -7.33 17.87
C TYR A 435 -11.26 -7.90 19.17
N SER A 436 -11.33 -9.22 19.38
CA SER A 436 -10.73 -9.86 20.56
C SER A 436 -9.21 -9.75 20.58
N THR A 437 -8.54 -9.91 19.44
CA THR A 437 -7.08 -9.70 19.31
C THR A 437 -6.68 -8.27 19.65
N LEU A 438 -7.54 -7.31 19.34
CA LEU A 438 -7.34 -5.89 19.67
C LEU A 438 -7.71 -5.53 21.12
N ASN A 439 -8.18 -6.50 21.93
CA ASN A 439 -8.76 -6.27 23.25
C ASN A 439 -9.91 -5.24 23.23
N ARG A 440 -10.77 -5.31 22.21
CA ARG A 440 -11.92 -4.42 22.01
C ARG A 440 -13.23 -5.22 21.94
N THR A 441 -14.32 -4.52 22.24
CA THR A 441 -15.67 -5.04 22.07
C THR A 441 -16.21 -4.67 20.68
N LEU A 442 -16.86 -5.63 20.03
CA LEU A 442 -17.56 -5.39 18.78
C LEU A 442 -18.71 -4.39 19.01
N PRO A 443 -18.84 -3.32 18.20
CA PRO A 443 -19.94 -2.37 18.35
C PRO A 443 -21.26 -3.01 17.94
N HIS A 444 -22.27 -2.86 18.81
CA HIS A 444 -23.67 -3.21 18.54
C HIS A 444 -24.43 -1.96 18.09
N ALA A 445 -25.51 -2.15 17.34
CA ALA A 445 -26.27 -1.05 16.74
C ALA A 445 -27.07 -0.20 17.72
#